data_AF-A0A2N1J0F9-F1
#
_entry.id   AF-A0A2N1J0F9-F1
#
_cell.length_a   1.000
_cell.length_b   1.000
_cell.length_c   1.000
_cell.angle_alpha   90.00
_cell.angle_beta   90.00
_cell.angle_gamma   90.00
#
_symmetry.space_group_name_H-M   'P 1'
#
loop_
_entity.id
_entity.type
_entity.pdbx_description
1 polymer ?
#
loop_
_entity_poly.entity_id
_entity_poly.type
_entity_poly.pdbx_seq_one_letter_code
_entity_poly.pdbx_strand_id
1 'polypeptide(L)'
;MNQSLMKNDFKLKVQELNLTMMTKDNNSKFQTPFTISIEAKDNITTGVSAKDRVTTIKAAISQNGKSKIISPGHIFPLRANEKGVLGRQGHTEASIDLMKLSKLEPCAVLCEITNPDGTMAKGNQIKEFSKKYSMPVISVDDIIRYLKYYSI
;
A
#
# COMPACT_ATOMS: atom_id res chain seq x y z
N MET A 1 5.77 -6.18 -33.36
CA MET A 1 6.57 -5.91 -32.15
C MET A 1 6.44 -7.11 -31.23
N ASN A 2 7.55 -7.71 -30.81
CA ASN A 2 7.57 -9.01 -30.12
C ASN A 2 6.88 -8.97 -28.74
N GLN A 3 5.87 -9.83 -28.56
CA GLN A 3 5.23 -10.12 -27.26
C GLN A 3 6.17 -10.79 -26.24
N SER A 4 7.43 -11.09 -26.59
CA SER A 4 8.36 -11.84 -25.75
C SER A 4 9.15 -10.99 -24.75
N LEU A 5 8.93 -9.66 -24.68
CA LEU A 5 9.62 -8.75 -23.74
C LEU A 5 8.75 -8.30 -22.55
N MET A 6 7.50 -8.78 -22.42
CA MET A 6 6.61 -8.48 -21.28
C MET A 6 6.46 -9.65 -20.29
N LYS A 7 7.48 -10.48 -20.14
CA LYS A 7 7.60 -11.39 -18.99
C LYS A 7 8.70 -10.89 -18.07
N ASN A 8 8.57 -9.66 -17.57
CA ASN A 8 9.21 -9.37 -16.30
C ASN A 8 8.37 -10.12 -15.27
N ASP A 9 8.92 -11.20 -14.71
CA ASP A 9 8.37 -11.85 -13.52
C ASP A 9 8.22 -10.77 -12.44
N PHE A 10 7.02 -10.20 -12.37
CA PHE A 10 6.73 -9.10 -11.48
C PHE A 10 6.61 -9.68 -10.08
N LYS A 11 7.74 -9.76 -9.40
CA LYS A 11 7.80 -10.23 -8.02
C LYS A 11 7.24 -9.12 -7.14
N LEU A 12 6.20 -9.44 -6.36
CA LEU A 12 5.65 -8.49 -5.40
C LEU A 12 6.73 -8.12 -4.38
N LYS A 13 6.84 -6.83 -4.01
CA LYS A 13 7.80 -6.38 -2.98
C LYS A 13 7.73 -7.22 -1.70
N VAL A 14 6.51 -7.60 -1.29
CA VAL A 14 6.26 -8.50 -0.15
C VAL A 14 6.99 -9.85 -0.29
N GLN A 15 7.04 -10.43 -1.49
CA GLN A 15 7.78 -11.67 -1.78
C GLN A 15 9.30 -11.45 -1.80
N GLU A 16 9.77 -10.28 -2.28
CA GLU A 16 11.21 -9.90 -2.20
C GLU A 16 11.68 -9.80 -0.76
N LEU A 17 10.85 -9.20 0.10
CA LEU A 17 11.09 -9.04 1.53
C LEU A 17 10.89 -10.33 2.34
N ASN A 18 10.34 -11.39 1.74
CA ASN A 18 10.02 -12.65 2.39
C ASN A 18 9.10 -12.47 3.62
N LEU A 19 8.10 -11.58 3.52
CA LEU A 19 7.15 -11.34 4.60
C LEU A 19 6.00 -12.34 4.52
N THR A 20 5.76 -13.03 5.63
CA THR A 20 4.60 -13.93 5.78
C THR A 20 3.33 -13.13 6.09
N MET A 21 2.17 -13.70 5.76
CA MET A 21 0.89 -13.15 6.20
C MET A 21 0.80 -13.18 7.72
N MET A 22 0.13 -12.18 8.31
CA MET A 22 0.02 -12.03 9.76
C MET A 22 -0.72 -13.21 10.42
N THR A 23 -1.74 -13.74 9.76
CA THR A 23 -2.49 -14.92 10.21
C THR A 23 -2.58 -15.94 9.09
N LYS A 24 -2.68 -17.22 9.45
CA LYS A 24 -2.95 -18.30 8.50
C LYS A 24 -4.40 -18.22 8.00
N ASP A 25 -5.34 -18.05 8.93
CA ASP A 25 -6.76 -17.92 8.66
C ASP A 25 -7.20 -16.47 8.92
N ASN A 26 -7.42 -15.70 7.85
CA ASN A 26 -7.85 -14.31 7.94
C ASN A 26 -9.38 -14.21 7.95
N ASN A 27 -9.94 -14.17 9.16
CA ASN A 27 -11.38 -14.03 9.38
C ASN A 27 -11.84 -12.56 9.51
N SER A 28 -10.99 -11.58 9.13
CA SER A 28 -11.40 -10.17 9.18
C SER A 28 -12.51 -9.88 8.16
N LYS A 29 -13.43 -8.97 8.51
CA LYS A 29 -14.61 -8.63 7.69
C LYS A 29 -14.27 -8.32 6.22
N PHE A 30 -13.13 -7.68 5.97
CA PHE A 30 -12.68 -7.28 4.63
C PHE A 30 -11.48 -8.08 4.12
N GLN A 31 -11.09 -9.15 4.85
CA GLN A 31 -9.92 -9.99 4.59
C GLN A 31 -8.67 -9.15 4.27
N THR A 32 -8.40 -8.13 5.09
CA THR A 32 -7.32 -7.17 4.85
C THR A 32 -5.97 -7.91 4.86
N PRO A 33 -5.16 -7.82 3.80
CA PRO A 33 -4.00 -8.70 3.60
C PRO A 33 -2.75 -8.22 4.34
N PHE A 34 -2.84 -8.11 5.67
CA PHE A 34 -1.70 -7.76 6.53
C PHE A 34 -0.62 -8.83 6.51
N THR A 35 0.63 -8.41 6.36
CA THR A 35 1.80 -9.23 6.69
C THR A 35 2.18 -9.04 8.15
N ILE A 36 3.18 -9.80 8.61
CA ILE A 36 3.90 -9.44 9.84
C ILE A 36 4.38 -7.98 9.76
N SER A 37 4.30 -7.25 10.88
CA SER A 37 4.75 -5.87 10.94
C SER A 37 6.27 -5.77 10.90
N ILE A 38 6.78 -4.62 10.49
CA ILE A 38 8.21 -4.42 10.23
C ILE A 38 8.73 -3.13 10.86
N GLU A 39 10.04 -3.12 11.10
CA GLU A 39 10.85 -1.97 11.49
C GLU A 39 12.13 -1.93 10.65
N ALA A 40 12.73 -0.77 10.43
CA ALA A 40 14.10 -0.70 9.94
C ALA A 40 15.06 -1.30 10.97
N LYS A 41 16.10 -1.99 10.50
CA LYS A 41 17.15 -2.54 11.35
C LYS A 41 18.04 -1.45 11.94
N ASP A 42 18.28 -0.39 11.17
CA ASP A 42 19.26 0.66 11.47
C ASP A 42 18.63 2.05 11.34
N ASN A 43 19.26 3.06 11.96
CA ASN A 43 18.92 4.49 11.85
C ASN A 43 17.51 4.85 12.35
N ILE A 44 17.04 4.12 13.36
CA ILE A 44 15.80 4.40 14.09
C ILE A 44 16.06 4.38 15.60
N THR A 45 15.07 4.81 16.36
CA THR A 45 15.06 4.71 17.82
C THR A 45 14.02 3.70 18.27
N THR A 46 12.78 4.13 18.42
CA THR A 46 11.66 3.30 18.88
C THR A 46 10.82 2.76 17.73
N GLY A 47 11.03 3.25 16.49
CA GLY A 47 10.25 2.84 15.32
C GLY A 47 8.95 3.65 15.12
N VAL A 48 8.37 4.18 16.20
CA VAL A 48 7.03 4.77 16.16
C VAL A 48 6.99 6.22 15.67
N SER A 49 8.12 6.94 15.70
CA SER A 49 8.18 8.35 15.27
C SER A 49 7.89 8.48 13.77
N ALA A 50 7.40 9.65 13.31
CA ALA A 50 7.17 9.87 11.88
C ALA A 50 8.45 9.65 11.06
N LYS A 51 9.61 10.08 11.59
CA LYS A 51 10.92 9.88 10.96
C LYS A 51 11.26 8.39 10.88
N ASP A 52 11.10 7.66 11.98
CA ASP A 52 11.45 6.24 12.06
C ASP A 52 10.58 5.40 11.12
N ARG A 53 9.27 5.68 11.09
CA ARG A 53 8.32 5.06 10.15
C ARG A 53 8.73 5.27 8.69
N VAL A 54 9.11 6.50 8.32
CA VAL A 54 9.62 6.79 6.97
C VAL A 54 10.94 6.07 6.69
N THR A 55 11.84 5.97 7.67
CA THR A 55 13.08 5.19 7.55
C THR A 55 12.76 3.71 7.30
N THR A 56 11.83 3.11 8.05
CA THR A 56 11.33 1.74 7.85
C THR A 56 10.76 1.53 6.45
N ILE A 57 9.90 2.44 5.97
CA ILE A 57 9.31 2.37 4.63
C ILE A 57 10.41 2.42 3.55
N LYS A 58 11.35 3.35 3.66
CA LYS A 58 12.48 3.48 2.72
C LYS A 58 13.39 2.27 2.73
N ALA A 59 13.65 1.70 3.92
CA ALA A 59 14.42 0.46 4.05
C ALA A 59 13.74 -0.68 3.30
N ALA A 60 12.43 -0.87 3.54
CA ALA A 60 11.63 -1.92 2.93
C ALA A 60 11.57 -1.84 1.40
N ILE A 61 11.39 -0.65 0.80
CA ILE A 61 11.27 -0.54 -0.66
C ILE A 61 12.63 -0.57 -1.38
N SER A 62 13.75 -0.44 -0.67
CA SER A 62 15.08 -0.45 -1.28
C SER A 62 15.45 -1.81 -1.89
N GLN A 63 16.41 -1.82 -2.82
CA GLN A 63 16.88 -3.03 -3.52
C GLN A 63 17.29 -4.19 -2.58
N ASN A 64 17.83 -3.86 -1.40
CA ASN A 64 18.26 -4.83 -0.37
C ASN A 64 17.30 -4.83 0.83
N GLY A 65 16.02 -4.53 0.64
CA GLY A 65 15.09 -4.30 1.73
C GLY A 65 15.00 -5.46 2.73
N LYS A 66 15.10 -6.72 2.26
CA LYS A 66 15.04 -7.92 3.11
C LYS A 66 16.09 -7.91 4.23
N SER A 67 17.30 -7.41 4.00
CA SER A 67 18.36 -7.37 5.01
C SER A 67 18.32 -6.13 5.90
N LYS A 68 17.47 -5.15 5.56
CA LYS A 68 17.36 -3.85 6.24
C LYS A 68 16.14 -3.73 7.14
N ILE A 69 15.30 -4.75 7.19
CA ILE A 69 14.10 -4.76 8.04
C ILE A 69 14.13 -5.92 9.02
N ILE A 70 13.45 -5.72 10.14
CA ILE A 70 13.20 -6.72 11.18
C ILE A 70 11.69 -6.78 11.47
N SER A 71 11.27 -7.84 12.15
CA SER A 71 9.88 -8.04 12.60
C SER A 71 9.88 -8.50 14.07
N PRO A 72 8.91 -8.09 14.90
CA PRO A 72 7.80 -7.15 14.60
C PRO A 72 8.26 -5.68 14.54
N GLY A 73 7.34 -4.77 14.20
CA GLY A 73 7.56 -3.31 14.26
C GLY A 73 6.27 -2.49 14.10
N HIS A 74 6.44 -1.19 13.82
CA HIS A 74 5.34 -0.20 13.78
C HIS A 74 4.86 0.18 12.37
N ILE A 75 5.45 -0.39 11.32
CA ILE A 75 4.91 -0.33 9.96
C ILE A 75 4.19 -1.64 9.64
N PHE A 76 3.04 -1.54 8.96
CA PHE A 76 2.14 -2.66 8.68
C PHE A 76 2.02 -2.86 7.16
N PRO A 77 2.88 -3.69 6.54
CA PRO A 77 2.79 -3.93 5.11
C PRO A 77 1.50 -4.68 4.75
N LEU A 78 0.96 -4.33 3.58
CA LEU A 78 -0.22 -4.95 2.99
C LEU A 78 0.14 -5.55 1.64
N ARG A 79 -0.25 -6.81 1.41
CA ARG A 79 -0.04 -7.48 0.13
C ARG A 79 -1.24 -7.25 -0.79
N ALA A 80 -1.08 -6.37 -1.78
CA ALA A 80 -2.10 -6.15 -2.80
C ALA A 80 -2.38 -7.42 -3.63
N ASN A 81 -3.61 -7.57 -4.10
CA ASN A 81 -3.97 -8.55 -5.11
C ASN A 81 -3.24 -8.30 -6.43
N GLU A 82 -2.74 -9.35 -7.09
CA GLU A 82 -2.01 -9.25 -8.36
C GLU A 82 -2.84 -8.62 -9.49
N LYS A 83 -4.17 -8.83 -9.47
CA LYS A 83 -5.12 -8.25 -10.42
C LYS A 83 -5.56 -6.82 -10.03
N GLY A 84 -4.95 -6.21 -9.01
CA GLY A 84 -5.31 -4.87 -8.56
C GLY A 84 -6.79 -4.76 -8.17
N VAL A 85 -7.40 -3.61 -8.43
CA VAL A 85 -8.80 -3.33 -8.08
C VAL A 85 -9.79 -4.24 -8.80
N LEU A 86 -9.38 -4.86 -9.91
CA LEU A 86 -10.18 -5.84 -10.65
C LEU A 86 -10.20 -7.21 -9.95
N GLY A 87 -9.23 -7.50 -9.09
CA GLY A 87 -9.21 -8.70 -8.23
C GLY A 87 -9.83 -8.48 -6.86
N ARG A 88 -9.56 -7.33 -6.24
CA ARG A 88 -10.11 -6.93 -4.94
C ARG A 88 -10.32 -5.42 -4.90
N GLN A 89 -11.54 -4.98 -4.62
CA GLN A 89 -11.91 -3.56 -4.58
C GLN A 89 -11.54 -2.92 -3.23
N GLY A 90 -10.26 -2.93 -2.88
CA GLY A 90 -9.75 -2.38 -1.63
C GLY A 90 -8.83 -1.18 -1.83
N HIS A 91 -8.62 -0.39 -0.77
CA HIS A 91 -7.64 0.70 -0.77
C HIS A 91 -6.21 0.19 -1.04
N THR A 92 -5.87 -1.00 -0.55
CA THR A 92 -4.58 -1.65 -0.82
C THR A 92 -4.31 -1.75 -2.33
N GLU A 93 -5.27 -2.30 -3.08
CA GLU A 93 -5.15 -2.47 -4.53
C GLU A 93 -5.20 -1.13 -5.26
N ALA A 94 -6.13 -0.25 -4.87
CA ALA A 94 -6.27 1.08 -5.46
C ALA A 94 -4.99 1.90 -5.35
N SER A 95 -4.31 1.87 -4.18
CA SER A 95 -3.04 2.55 -3.99
C SER A 95 -1.95 2.02 -4.94
N ILE A 96 -1.87 0.71 -5.15
CA ILE A 96 -0.89 0.12 -6.08
C ILE A 96 -1.22 0.45 -7.54
N ASP A 97 -2.49 0.39 -7.94
CA ASP A 97 -2.89 0.70 -9.30
C ASP A 97 -2.66 2.18 -9.63
N LEU A 98 -2.85 3.10 -8.68
CA LEU A 98 -2.50 4.51 -8.86
C LEU A 98 -1.00 4.73 -9.07
N MET A 99 -0.15 4.02 -8.32
CA MET A 99 1.31 4.11 -8.53
C MET A 99 1.68 3.62 -9.92
N LYS A 100 1.08 2.50 -10.39
CA LYS A 100 1.28 1.96 -11.74
C LYS A 100 0.79 2.94 -12.82
N LEU A 101 -0.40 3.49 -12.68
CA LEU A 101 -0.97 4.50 -13.59
C LEU A 101 -0.10 5.76 -13.65
N SER A 102 0.56 6.09 -12.53
CA SER A 102 1.52 7.20 -12.43
C SER A 102 2.93 6.85 -12.93
N LYS A 103 3.16 5.61 -13.41
CA LYS A 103 4.47 5.09 -13.84
C LYS A 103 5.55 5.13 -12.74
N LEU A 104 5.14 5.00 -11.48
CA LEU A 104 6.03 4.93 -10.32
C LEU A 104 6.22 3.48 -9.85
N GLU A 105 7.17 3.25 -8.95
CA GLU A 105 7.32 1.95 -8.30
C GLU A 105 6.00 1.58 -7.59
N PRO A 106 5.47 0.36 -7.76
CA PRO A 106 4.20 -0.08 -7.21
C PRO A 106 4.31 -0.39 -5.72
N CYS A 107 4.59 0.67 -4.94
CA CYS A 107 4.65 0.70 -3.49
C CYS A 107 3.98 2.01 -3.04
N ALA A 108 3.09 1.95 -2.05
CA ALA A 108 2.36 3.11 -1.58
C ALA A 108 2.22 3.11 -0.06
N VAL A 109 2.06 4.29 0.52
CA VAL A 109 1.70 4.48 1.92
C VAL A 109 0.25 4.95 1.96
N LEU A 110 -0.55 4.35 2.84
CA LEU A 110 -1.94 4.73 3.06
C LEU A 110 -2.23 4.80 4.56
N CYS A 111 -3.19 5.63 4.93
CA CYS A 111 -3.74 5.74 6.27
C CYS A 111 -5.17 6.27 6.16
N GLU A 112 -6.08 5.75 6.97
CA GLU A 112 -7.45 6.23 7.00
C GLU A 112 -7.55 7.61 7.65
N ILE A 113 -8.48 8.43 7.16
CA ILE A 113 -8.72 9.76 7.71
C ILE A 113 -9.71 9.65 8.88
N THR A 114 -9.26 10.08 10.06
CA THR A 114 -10.01 10.01 11.32
C THR A 114 -10.27 11.41 11.86
N ASN A 115 -11.50 11.65 12.32
CA ASN A 115 -11.88 12.90 12.96
C ASN A 115 -11.29 12.98 14.39
N PRO A 116 -11.16 14.19 14.97
CA PRO A 116 -10.64 14.35 16.34
C PRO A 116 -11.46 13.62 17.43
N ASP A 117 -12.74 13.36 17.18
CA ASP A 117 -13.63 12.62 18.09
C ASP A 117 -13.48 11.09 18.00
N GLY A 118 -12.58 10.60 17.15
CA GLY A 118 -12.32 9.18 16.92
C GLY A 118 -13.21 8.52 15.87
N THR A 119 -14.17 9.25 15.28
CA THR A 119 -14.99 8.72 14.17
C THR A 119 -14.25 8.76 12.83
N MET A 120 -14.62 7.90 11.89
CA MET A 120 -14.05 7.94 10.54
C MET A 120 -14.62 9.11 9.73
N ALA A 121 -13.76 9.84 9.03
CA ALA A 121 -14.18 10.93 8.17
C ALA A 121 -15.01 10.42 6.97
N LYS A 122 -16.11 11.11 6.63
CA LYS A 122 -17.00 10.75 5.51
C LYS A 122 -17.45 11.98 4.73
N GLY A 123 -17.77 11.78 3.44
CA GLY A 123 -18.47 12.76 2.60
C GLY A 123 -17.81 14.15 2.63
N ASN A 124 -18.51 15.14 3.20
CA ASN A 124 -18.02 16.52 3.27
C ASN A 124 -16.74 16.67 4.10
N GLN A 125 -16.53 15.87 5.14
CA GLN A 125 -15.31 15.91 5.96
C GLN A 125 -14.06 15.57 5.11
N ILE A 126 -14.19 14.59 4.21
CA ILE A 126 -13.13 14.23 3.25
C ILE A 126 -12.89 15.38 2.26
N LYS A 127 -13.96 16.01 1.76
CA LYS A 127 -13.85 17.15 0.84
C LYS A 127 -13.14 18.35 1.49
N GLU A 128 -13.44 18.63 2.75
CA GLU A 128 -12.77 19.69 3.53
C GLU A 128 -11.29 19.38 3.76
N PHE A 129 -10.97 18.14 4.16
CA PHE A 129 -9.58 17.68 4.31
C PHE A 129 -8.80 17.80 2.98
N SER A 130 -9.41 17.31 1.90
CA SER A 130 -8.87 17.39 0.54
C SER A 130 -8.56 18.83 0.14
N LYS A 131 -9.50 19.76 0.33
CA LYS A 131 -9.31 21.19 0.02
C LYS A 131 -8.20 21.80 0.88
N LYS A 132 -8.16 21.49 2.18
CA LYS A 132 -7.17 22.02 3.12
C LYS A 132 -5.74 21.62 2.74
N TYR A 133 -5.53 20.38 2.31
CA TYR A 133 -4.20 19.85 1.99
C TYR A 133 -3.91 19.73 0.49
N SER A 134 -4.78 20.30 -0.36
CA SER A 134 -4.66 20.25 -1.83
C SER A 134 -4.48 18.84 -2.38
N MET A 135 -5.26 17.89 -1.87
CA MET A 135 -5.21 16.48 -2.28
C MET A 135 -6.41 16.14 -3.17
N PRO A 136 -6.23 15.50 -4.33
CA PRO A 136 -7.35 15.05 -5.16
C PRO A 136 -8.16 13.96 -4.44
N VAL A 137 -9.47 13.93 -4.70
CA VAL A 137 -10.36 12.86 -4.24
C VAL A 137 -10.77 12.01 -5.42
N ILE A 138 -10.56 10.70 -5.28
CA ILE A 138 -10.93 9.69 -6.27
C ILE A 138 -11.53 8.49 -5.56
N SER A 139 -12.47 7.80 -6.19
CA SER A 139 -13.04 6.55 -5.67
C SER A 139 -12.36 5.32 -6.29
N VAL A 140 -12.48 4.17 -5.62
CA VAL A 140 -12.07 2.88 -6.20
C VAL A 140 -12.85 2.60 -7.49
N ASP A 141 -14.13 2.99 -7.54
CA ASP A 141 -14.96 2.85 -8.75
C ASP A 141 -14.44 3.68 -9.92
N ASP A 142 -13.91 4.88 -9.68
CA ASP A 142 -13.30 5.70 -10.73
C ASP A 142 -12.07 5.01 -11.33
N ILE A 143 -11.23 4.40 -10.48
CA ILE A 143 -10.06 3.62 -10.93
C ILE A 143 -10.51 2.40 -11.74
N ILE A 144 -11.52 1.67 -11.27
CA ILE A 144 -12.07 0.51 -11.99
C ILE A 144 -12.61 0.94 -13.37
N ARG A 145 -13.39 2.03 -13.44
CA ARG A 145 -13.91 2.56 -14.70
C ARG A 145 -12.78 2.97 -15.64
N TYR A 146 -11.78 3.67 -15.12
CA TYR A 146 -10.61 4.07 -15.89
C TYR A 146 -9.90 2.85 -16.48
N LEU A 147 -9.58 1.85 -15.65
CA LEU A 147 -8.88 0.64 -16.11
C LEU A 147 -9.71 -0.14 -17.14
N LYS A 148 -11.03 -0.26 -16.97
CA LYS A 148 -11.89 -0.94 -17.96
C LYS A 148 -11.98 -0.21 -19.30
N TYR A 149 -11.91 1.12 -19.30
CA TYR A 149 -12.03 1.92 -20.51
C TYR A 149 -10.72 1.98 -21.30
N TYR A 150 -9.58 2.06 -20.61
CA TYR A 150 -8.26 2.23 -21.23
C TYR A 150 -7.46 0.93 -21.39
N SER A 151 -7.90 -0.18 -20.77
CA SER A 151 -7.24 -1.48 -20.86
C SER A 151 -8.23 -2.54 -21.40
N ILE A 152 -8.36 -2.62 -22.72
CA ILE A 152 -8.87 -3.80 -23.44
C ILE A 152 -7.70 -4.42 -24.19
#